data_AF-A0A963RPC4-F1
#
_entry.id   AF-A0A963RPC4-F1
#
_cell.length_a   1.000
_cell.length_b   1.000
_cell.length_c   1.000
_cell.angle_alpha   90.00
_cell.angle_beta   90.00
_cell.angle_gamma   90.00
#
_symmetry.space_group_name_H-M   'P 1'
#
loop_
_entity.id
_entity.type
_entity.pdbx_description
1 polymer ?
#
loop_
_entity_poly.entity_id
_entity_poly.type
_entity_poly.pdbx_seq_one_letter_code
_entity_poly.pdbx_strand_id
1 'polypeptide(L)'
;LIHHLWLAVPFLVALGALGGYIVVPMNALLQHRGHNLMGAGRSIAVQNFNEQACILGLGALYSLMMGVGLHAFTAILLFGGVVVLSMLAIMAWHRLNLRRYPVEVEQLLTLARSDRTHG
;
A
#
# COMPACT_ATOMS: atom_id res chain seq x y z
N LEU A 1 -26.42 13.75 9.15
CA LEU A 1 -26.24 12.46 9.86
C LEU A 1 -26.92 11.39 9.01
N ILE A 2 -26.39 10.18 8.87
CA ILE A 2 -26.85 9.21 7.85
C ILE A 2 -28.31 8.80 8.16
N HIS A 3 -29.29 9.42 7.50
CA HIS A 3 -30.72 9.27 7.83
C HIS A 3 -31.30 7.90 7.43
N HIS A 4 -30.53 7.07 6.71
CA HIS A 4 -30.97 5.76 6.25
C HIS A 4 -29.88 4.71 6.48
N LEU A 5 -29.90 4.11 7.68
CA LEU A 5 -29.11 2.93 8.03
C LEU A 5 -29.14 1.85 6.93
N TRP A 6 -30.30 1.69 6.30
CA TRP A 6 -30.56 0.81 5.17
C TRP A 6 -29.69 1.06 3.92
N LEU A 7 -29.21 2.29 3.70
CA LEU A 7 -28.28 2.61 2.61
C LEU A 7 -26.83 2.51 3.06
N ALA A 8 -26.54 2.85 4.32
CA ALA A 8 -25.21 2.78 4.89
C ALA A 8 -24.66 1.35 4.94
N VAL A 9 -25.49 0.39 5.34
CA VAL A 9 -25.12 -1.02 5.46
C VAL A 9 -24.68 -1.64 4.13
N PRO A 10 -25.47 -1.63 3.04
CA PRO A 10 -25.04 -2.20 1.77
C PRO A 10 -23.85 -1.44 1.18
N PHE A 11 -23.75 -0.13 1.39
CA PHE A 11 -22.58 0.64 0.97
C PHE A 11 -21.31 0.18 1.69
N LEU A 12 -21.37 -0.02 3.02
CA LEU A 12 -20.24 -0.49 3.80
C LEU A 12 -19.84 -1.93 3.44
N VAL A 13 -20.83 -2.79 3.17
CA VAL A 13 -20.60 -4.17 2.69
C VAL A 13 -19.90 -4.15 1.33
N ALA A 14 -20.38 -3.35 0.37
CA ALA A 14 -19.76 -3.24 -0.95
C ALA A 14 -18.33 -2.66 -0.87
N LEU A 15 -18.13 -1.65 -0.04
CA LEU A 15 -16.81 -1.04 0.18
C LEU A 15 -15.84 -2.03 0.83
N GLY A 16 -16.30 -2.80 1.83
CA GLY A 16 -15.53 -3.87 2.45
C GLY A 16 -15.20 -5.01 1.48
N ALA A 17 -16.17 -5.41 0.65
CA ALA A 17 -15.96 -6.44 -0.38
C ALA A 17 -14.94 -6.00 -1.43
N LEU A 18 -15.03 -4.76 -1.92
CA LEU A 18 -14.07 -4.20 -2.87
C LEU A 18 -12.67 -4.06 -2.25
N GLY A 19 -12.60 -3.56 -1.02
CA GLY A 19 -11.34 -3.45 -0.27
C GLY A 19 -10.67 -4.81 -0.05
N GLY A 20 -11.43 -5.80 0.40
CA GLY A 20 -10.95 -7.17 0.60
C GLY A 20 -10.49 -7.82 -0.71
N TYR A 21 -11.24 -7.63 -1.80
CA TYR A 21 -10.89 -8.14 -3.12
C TYR A 21 -9.55 -7.60 -3.63
N ILE A 22 -9.15 -6.39 -3.24
CA ILE A 22 -7.89 -5.78 -3.68
C ILE A 22 -6.75 -6.10 -2.70
N VAL A 23 -6.98 -5.95 -1.39
CA VAL A 23 -5.91 -6.05 -0.38
C VAL A 23 -5.43 -7.50 -0.22
N VAL A 24 -6.32 -8.48 -0.23
CA VAL A 24 -5.96 -9.89 -0.05
C VAL A 24 -5.01 -10.41 -1.15
N PRO A 25 -5.31 -10.26 -2.46
CA PRO A 25 -4.40 -10.71 -3.50
C PRO A 25 -3.12 -9.87 -3.56
N MET A 26 -3.17 -8.57 -3.25
CA MET A 26 -1.96 -7.74 -3.18
C MET A 26 -0.99 -8.28 -2.13
N ASN A 27 -1.51 -8.63 -0.95
CA ASN A 27 -0.70 -9.19 0.12
C ASN A 27 -0.11 -10.55 -0.28
N ALA A 28 -0.90 -11.43 -0.91
CA ALA A 28 -0.39 -12.70 -1.42
C ALA A 28 0.68 -12.53 -2.52
N LEU A 29 0.50 -11.57 -3.43
CA LEU A 29 1.47 -11.28 -4.50
C LEU A 29 2.79 -10.74 -3.95
N LEU A 30 2.75 -9.85 -2.96
CA LEU A 30 3.95 -9.33 -2.29
C LEU A 30 4.68 -10.44 -1.51
N GLN A 31 3.94 -11.36 -0.88
CA GLN A 31 4.52 -12.53 -0.22
C GLN A 31 5.20 -13.45 -1.20
N HIS A 32 4.58 -13.73 -2.34
CA HIS A 32 5.16 -14.56 -3.39
C HIS A 32 6.40 -13.90 -4.03
N ARG A 33 6.34 -12.60 -4.34
CA ARG A 33 7.48 -11.82 -4.82
C ARG A 33 8.63 -11.85 -3.80
N GLY A 34 8.33 -11.60 -2.53
CA GLY A 34 9.33 -11.60 -1.48
C GLY A 34 9.86 -13.01 -1.16
N HIS A 35 9.06 -14.06 -1.34
CA HIS A 35 9.53 -15.44 -1.22
C HIS A 35 10.60 -15.74 -2.28
N ASN A 36 10.33 -15.36 -3.54
CA ASN A 36 11.27 -15.56 -4.64
C ASN A 36 12.52 -14.67 -4.52
N LEU A 37 12.42 -13.48 -3.91
CA LEU A 37 13.53 -12.51 -3.77
C LEU A 37 14.37 -12.67 -2.48
N MET A 38 13.77 -13.09 -1.36
CA MET A 38 14.39 -13.02 -0.01
C MET A 38 14.09 -14.23 0.89
N GLY A 39 13.32 -15.22 0.44
CA GLY A 39 12.87 -16.38 1.20
C GLY A 39 11.58 -16.13 2.02
N ALA A 40 10.71 -17.14 2.11
CA ALA A 40 9.33 -17.03 2.65
C ALA A 40 9.24 -16.33 4.01
N GLY A 41 10.07 -16.75 4.97
CA GLY A 41 10.00 -16.22 6.33
C GLY A 41 10.41 -14.74 6.40
N ARG A 42 11.36 -14.32 5.57
CA ARG A 42 11.88 -12.95 5.57
C ARG A 42 10.92 -11.97 4.89
N SER A 43 10.25 -12.40 3.82
CA SER A 43 9.25 -11.57 3.15
C SER A 43 7.99 -11.35 3.97
N ILE A 44 7.51 -12.39 4.65
CA ILE A 44 6.35 -12.29 5.55
C ILE A 44 6.68 -11.33 6.72
N ALA A 45 7.87 -11.43 7.30
CA ALA A 45 8.28 -10.55 8.40
C ALA A 45 8.36 -9.07 7.97
N VAL A 46 8.93 -8.79 6.78
CA VAL A 46 9.02 -7.42 6.24
C VAL A 46 7.64 -6.86 5.91
N GLN A 47 6.74 -7.68 5.37
CA GLN A 47 5.39 -7.23 5.08
C GLN A 47 4.63 -6.87 6.36
N ASN A 48 4.65 -7.75 7.36
CA ASN A 48 4.00 -7.50 8.64
C ASN A 48 4.58 -6.25 9.31
N PHE A 49 5.91 -6.09 9.32
CA PHE A 49 6.53 -4.88 9.85
C PHE A 49 6.04 -3.61 9.12
N ASN A 50 5.98 -3.62 7.80
CA ASN A 50 5.56 -2.45 7.02
C ASN A 50 4.06 -2.14 7.20
N GLU A 51 3.19 -3.15 7.24
CA GLU A 51 1.76 -2.97 7.51
C GLU A 51 1.55 -2.39 8.93
N GLN A 52 2.22 -2.96 9.94
CA GLN A 52 2.12 -2.50 11.32
C GLN A 52 2.70 -1.09 11.50
N ALA A 53 3.83 -0.76 10.86
CA ALA A 53 4.38 0.59 10.86
C ALA A 53 3.44 1.61 10.22
N CYS A 54 2.77 1.23 9.13
CA CYS A 54 1.76 2.08 8.48
C CYS A 54 0.56 2.32 9.40
N ILE A 55 0.01 1.27 10.03
CA ILE A 55 -1.09 1.40 10.99
C ILE A 55 -0.70 2.31 12.16
N LEU A 56 0.51 2.14 12.70
CA LEU A 56 1.04 2.99 13.77
C LEU A 56 1.19 4.45 13.31
N GLY A 57 1.76 4.69 12.14
CA GLY A 57 1.94 6.04 11.58
C GLY A 57 0.60 6.74 11.33
N LEU A 58 -0.36 6.04 10.74
CA LEU A 58 -1.71 6.56 10.51
C LEU A 58 -2.46 6.79 11.83
N GLY A 59 -2.31 5.88 12.81
CA GLY A 59 -2.88 6.04 14.14
C GLY A 59 -2.29 7.22 14.91
N ALA A 60 -0.98 7.44 14.80
CA ALA A 60 -0.30 8.61 15.39
C ALA A 60 -0.81 9.90 14.73
N LEU A 61 -0.93 9.92 13.40
CA LEU A 61 -1.51 11.05 12.68
C LEU A 61 -2.94 11.32 13.15
N TYR A 62 -3.79 10.28 13.23
CA TYR A 62 -5.17 10.41 13.72
C TYR A 62 -5.22 11.02 15.13
N SER A 63 -4.39 10.52 16.04
CA SER A 63 -4.31 10.99 17.43
C SER A 63 -3.93 12.48 17.49
N LEU A 64 -2.94 12.90 16.69
CA LEU A 64 -2.56 14.31 16.57
C LEU A 64 -3.72 15.17 16.04
N MET A 65 -4.44 14.68 15.03
CA MET A 65 -5.58 15.41 14.46
C MET A 65 -6.72 15.61 15.45
N MET A 66 -7.03 14.59 16.26
CA MET A 66 -8.00 14.68 17.34
C MET A 66 -7.55 15.65 18.44
N GLY A 67 -6.25 15.67 18.77
CA GLY A 67 -5.68 16.59 19.75
C GLY A 67 -5.80 18.06 19.36
N VAL A 68 -5.82 18.36 18.05
CA VAL A 68 -5.98 19.73 17.51
C VAL A 68 -7.46 20.07 17.22
N GLY A 69 -8.39 19.13 17.45
CA GLY A 69 -9.84 19.36 17.28
C GLY A 69 -10.28 19.47 15.82
N LEU A 70 -9.59 18.81 14.89
CA LEU A 70 -9.88 18.91 13.45
C LEU A 70 -11.23 18.26 13.09
N HIS A 71 -11.95 18.89 12.16
CA HIS A 71 -13.21 18.36 11.64
C HIS A 71 -12.99 17.09 10.81
N ALA A 72 -13.94 16.15 10.85
CA ALA A 72 -13.85 14.85 10.19
C ALA A 72 -13.55 14.93 8.68
N PHE A 73 -14.10 15.93 7.99
CA PHE A 73 -13.83 16.15 6.57
C PHE A 73 -12.35 16.48 6.30
N THR A 74 -11.75 17.31 7.15
CA THR A 74 -10.33 17.67 7.08
C THR A 74 -9.44 16.46 7.38
N ALA A 75 -9.86 15.59 8.30
CA ALA A 75 -9.18 14.32 8.57
C ALA A 75 -9.14 13.42 7.33
N ILE A 76 -10.28 13.19 6.69
CA ILE A 76 -10.37 12.37 5.48
C ILE A 76 -9.48 12.94 4.37
N LEU A 77 -9.51 14.26 4.15
CA LEU A 77 -8.69 14.90 3.13
C LEU A 77 -7.19 14.77 3.42
N LEU A 78 -6.77 14.91 4.67
CA LEU A 78 -5.36 14.78 5.05
C LEU A 78 -4.87 13.34 4.87
N PHE A 79 -5.66 12.35 5.32
CA PHE A 79 -5.33 10.94 5.13
C PHE A 79 -5.23 10.56 3.65
N GLY A 80 -6.23 10.95 2.85
CA GLY A 80 -6.19 10.74 1.40
C GLY A 80 -5.00 11.44 0.76
N GLY A 81 -4.70 12.67 1.19
CA GLY A 81 -3.54 13.44 0.74
C GLY A 81 -2.21 12.74 1.02
N VAL A 82 -1.99 12.22 2.24
CA VAL A 82 -0.78 11.47 2.59
C VAL A 82 -0.61 10.23 1.72
N VAL A 83 -1.70 9.48 1.47
CA VAL A 83 -1.66 8.29 0.61
C VAL A 83 -1.34 8.66 -0.84
N VAL A 84 -2.00 9.69 -1.39
CA VAL A 84 -1.74 10.16 -2.76
C VAL A 84 -0.30 10.67 -2.91
N LEU A 85 0.16 11.49 -1.97
CA LEU A 85 1.51 12.04 -2.00
C LEU A 85 2.58 10.95 -1.91
N SER A 86 2.40 9.94 -1.06
CA SER A 86 3.34 8.82 -0.96
C SER A 86 3.38 7.99 -2.25
N MET A 87 2.23 7.69 -2.85
CA MET A 87 2.14 7.02 -4.16
C MET A 87 2.79 7.84 -5.28
N LEU A 88 2.55 9.15 -5.31
CA LEU A 88 3.18 10.06 -6.28
C LEU A 88 4.69 10.13 -6.10
N ALA A 89 5.18 10.16 -4.86
CA ALA A 89 6.62 10.15 -4.56
C ALA A 89 7.28 8.85 -5.02
N ILE A 90 6.66 7.69 -4.73
CA ILE A 90 7.14 6.38 -5.21
C ILE A 90 7.15 6.33 -6.75
N MET A 91 6.07 6.81 -7.39
CA MET A 91 5.98 6.84 -8.86
C MET A 91 7.00 7.81 -9.47
N ALA A 92 7.23 8.96 -8.85
CA ALA A 92 8.24 9.92 -9.30
C ALA A 92 9.65 9.32 -9.18
N TRP A 93 9.95 8.69 -8.04
CA TRP A 93 11.21 7.96 -7.85
C TRP A 93 11.36 6.87 -8.90
N HIS A 94 10.37 6.00 -9.08
CA HIS A 94 10.42 4.96 -10.10
C HIS A 94 10.71 5.53 -11.50
N ARG A 95 10.04 6.62 -11.89
CA ARG A 95 10.28 7.30 -13.18
C ARG A 95 11.68 7.90 -13.27
N LEU A 96 12.22 8.46 -12.19
CA LEU A 96 13.59 8.97 -12.15
C LEU A 96 14.60 7.83 -12.25
N ASN A 97 14.35 6.71 -11.59
CA ASN A 97 15.23 5.53 -11.63
C ASN A 97 15.32 4.96 -13.06
N LEU A 98 14.19 4.87 -13.76
CA LEU A 98 14.15 4.46 -15.17
C LEU A 98 14.94 5.39 -16.10
N ARG A 99 14.93 6.70 -15.83
CA ARG A 99 15.65 7.69 -16.63
C ARG A 99 17.14 7.73 -16.33
N ARG A 100 17.51 7.54 -15.06
CA ARG A 100 18.89 7.71 -14.59
C ARG A 100 19.72 6.43 -14.72
N TYR A 101 19.08 5.26 -14.63
CA TYR A 101 19.75 3.96 -14.68
C TYR A 101 19.10 3.01 -15.71
N PRO A 102 18.99 3.40 -16.99
CA PRO A 102 18.29 2.59 -17.99
C PRO A 102 18.95 1.21 -18.20
N VAL A 103 20.29 1.17 -18.25
CA VAL A 103 21.06 -0.07 -18.46
C VAL A 103 20.94 -1.01 -17.26
N GLU A 104 20.99 -0.48 -16.04
CA GLU A 104 20.91 -1.27 -14.80
C GLU A 104 19.50 -1.81 -14.58
N VAL A 105 18.46 -1.03 -14.92
CA VAL A 105 17.08 -1.51 -14.93
C VAL A 105 16.90 -2.62 -15.97
N GLU A 106 17.46 -2.47 -17.16
CA GLU A 106 17.39 -3.50 -18.20
C GLU A 106 18.09 -4.79 -17.77
N GLN A 107 19.24 -4.70 -17.11
CA GLN A 107 19.92 -5.83 -16.49
C GLN A 107 19.11 -6.48 -15.37
N LEU A 108 18.45 -5.70 -14.50
CA LEU A 108 17.55 -6.23 -13.46
C LEU A 108 16.33 -6.93 -14.07
N LEU A 109 15.80 -6.41 -15.18
CA LEU A 109 14.69 -7.01 -15.92
C LEU A 109 15.10 -8.30 -16.64
N THR A 110 16.32 -8.37 -17.20
CA THR A 110 16.84 -9.61 -17.79
C THR A 110 17.11 -10.66 -16.71
N LEU A 111 17.72 -10.29 -15.58
CA LEU A 111 17.89 -11.16 -14.41
C LEU A 111 16.53 -11.68 -13.89
N ALA A 112 15.55 -10.80 -13.73
CA ALA A 112 14.20 -11.20 -13.29
C ALA A 112 13.46 -12.09 -14.31
N ARG A 113 13.79 -12.00 -15.60
CA ARG A 113 13.27 -12.92 -16.63
C ARG A 113 13.99 -14.26 -16.61
N SER A 114 15.31 -14.30 -16.42
CA SER A 114 16.08 -15.54 -16.35
C SER A 114 15.85 -16.34 -15.07
N ASP A 115 15.49 -15.68 -13.97
CA ASP A 115 15.12 -16.37 -12.71
C ASP A 115 13.84 -17.21 -12.87
N ARG A 116 12.99 -16.90 -13.85
CA ARG A 116 11.81 -17.73 -14.17
C ARG A 116 12.12 -19.00 -14.97
N THR A 117 13.35 -19.14 -15.49
CA THR A 117 13.75 -20.30 -16.31
C THR A 117 14.48 -21.40 -15.52
N HIS A 118 14.68 -21.23 -14.21
CA HIS A 118 15.29 -22.24 -13.33
C HIS A 118 14.36 -22.72 -12.19
N GLY A 119 13.04 -22.75 -12.45
CA GLY A 119 12.05 -23.44 -11.63
C GLY A 119 11.49 -24.65 -12.33
#